data_AF-A0A7L6CII5-F1
#
_entry.id   AF-A0A7L6CII5-F1
#
_cell.length_a   1.000
_cell.length_b   1.000
_cell.length_c   1.000
_cell.angle_alpha   90.00
_cell.angle_beta   90.00
_cell.angle_gamma   90.00
#
_symmetry.space_group_name_H-M   'P 1'
#
loop_
_entity.id
_entity.type
_entity.pdbx_description
1 polymer ?
#
loop_
_entity_poly.entity_id
_entity_poly.type
_entity_poly.pdbx_seq_one_letter_code
_entity_poly.pdbx_strand_id
1 'polypeptide(L)'
;MSEISTLAILQQLDRQRLKENPYSPHSLADEDENTRRQYCALLFMVLLNQGPIGEDQQRMLQLWLPTINMEGRQAELFQMAVKLSQEGLAEAIDTVRDAGGNHCFMLDCLVFSRVNAPLTQSQVTLFEALAQMLNIGEVQMDTIVYLTCLIIGLPVENRKPRHLALGLHALSVWHEFLTSYIDQLFSELKEWARENDVSQISLRKNISDLAGITTLDLYPSSWKNIAPFPAGLSLLVNLDWLGFDSFKITEFPDSNVLPQTLGGINIGGYGQISRLPDSICHLKKLKKLSMPGSNLKSVSEKVYLFLKNNAIEHSISDSCFIKGPQ
;
A
#
# COMPACT_ATOMS: atom_id res chain seq x y z
N MET A 1 4.01 50.17 1.80
CA MET A 1 4.57 48.90 1.29
C MET A 1 3.42 47.91 1.21
N SER A 2 3.15 47.32 0.04
CA SER A 2 2.12 46.29 -0.07
C SER A 2 2.64 45.01 0.61
N GLU A 3 1.97 44.56 1.66
CA GLU A 3 2.29 43.28 2.29
C GLU A 3 2.03 42.14 1.30
N ILE A 4 3.03 41.26 1.13
CA ILE A 4 2.88 40.05 0.32
C ILE A 4 2.31 38.97 1.24
N SER A 5 1.11 38.46 0.91
CA SER A 5 0.47 37.40 1.68
C SER A 5 1.24 36.09 1.58
N THR A 6 1.51 35.44 2.73
CA THR A 6 2.10 34.09 2.79
C THR A 6 1.31 33.09 1.95
N LEU A 7 -0.03 33.17 1.99
CA LEU A 7 -0.90 32.29 1.19
C LEU A 7 -0.67 32.48 -0.31
N ALA A 8 -0.47 33.72 -0.77
CA ALA A 8 -0.20 34.01 -2.17
C ALA A 8 1.16 33.47 -2.64
N ILE A 9 2.18 33.50 -1.76
CA ILE A 9 3.48 32.88 -2.03
C ILE A 9 3.32 31.36 -2.11
N LEU A 10 2.64 30.77 -1.13
CA LEU A 10 2.42 29.33 -1.06
C LEU A 10 1.67 28.80 -2.29
N GLN A 11 0.62 29.47 -2.74
CA GLN A 11 -0.09 29.09 -3.98
C GLN A 11 0.79 29.17 -5.24
N GLN A 12 1.72 30.13 -5.30
CA GLN A 12 2.67 30.21 -6.41
C GLN A 12 3.68 29.06 -6.34
N LEU A 13 4.19 28.75 -5.15
CA LEU A 13 5.08 27.61 -4.93
C LEU A 13 4.39 26.29 -5.28
N ASP A 14 3.13 26.09 -4.88
CA ASP A 14 2.35 24.89 -5.19
C ASP A 14 2.24 24.69 -6.73
N ARG A 15 2.01 25.78 -7.49
CA ARG A 15 1.96 25.73 -8.96
C ARG A 15 3.32 25.41 -9.60
N GLN A 16 4.41 25.91 -9.04
CA GLN A 16 5.75 25.57 -9.54
C GLN A 16 6.13 24.15 -9.19
N ARG A 17 5.77 23.71 -7.98
CA ARG A 17 5.98 22.35 -7.52
C ARG A 17 5.38 21.32 -8.48
N LEU A 18 4.16 21.53 -8.96
CA LEU A 18 3.55 20.65 -9.96
C LEU A 18 4.37 20.50 -11.25
N LYS A 19 5.20 21.49 -11.61
CA LYS A 19 6.04 21.47 -12.81
C LYS A 19 7.44 20.93 -12.56
N GLU A 20 8.03 21.32 -11.44
CA GLU A 20 9.45 21.08 -11.17
C GLU A 20 9.69 19.86 -10.29
N ASN A 21 8.80 19.60 -9.32
CA ASN A 21 8.94 18.52 -8.35
C ASN A 21 7.57 18.01 -7.88
N PRO A 22 6.78 17.39 -8.79
CA PRO A 22 5.47 16.85 -8.43
C PRO A 22 5.62 15.73 -7.39
N TYR A 23 4.55 15.47 -6.64
CA TYR A 23 4.52 14.27 -5.81
C TYR A 23 4.65 13.01 -6.65
N SER A 24 5.17 11.95 -6.04
CA SER A 24 5.26 10.65 -6.70
C SER A 24 3.86 10.16 -7.08
N PRO A 25 3.73 9.39 -8.18
CA PRO A 25 2.46 8.78 -8.56
C PRO A 25 1.87 7.96 -7.41
N HIS A 26 0.54 8.03 -7.27
CA HIS A 26 -0.21 7.26 -6.31
C HIS A 26 -0.11 5.76 -6.62
N SER A 27 -0.22 4.89 -5.61
CA SER A 27 -0.16 3.43 -5.79
C SER A 27 -1.19 2.92 -6.81
N LEU A 28 -2.35 3.56 -6.87
CA LEU A 28 -3.44 3.26 -7.80
C LEU A 28 -3.40 4.09 -9.09
N ALA A 29 -2.32 4.82 -9.38
CA ALA A 29 -2.24 5.67 -10.57
C ALA A 29 -2.40 4.87 -11.88
N ASP A 30 -1.99 3.61 -11.90
CA ASP A 30 -2.05 2.71 -13.05
C ASP A 30 -3.34 1.87 -13.12
N GLU A 31 -4.21 1.93 -12.10
CA GLU A 31 -5.51 1.24 -12.12
C GLU A 31 -6.45 1.88 -13.16
N ASP A 32 -7.54 1.20 -13.52
CA ASP A 32 -8.49 1.75 -14.49
C ASP A 32 -9.17 3.04 -13.97
N GLU A 33 -9.68 3.85 -14.89
CA GLU A 33 -10.28 5.14 -14.53
C GLU A 33 -11.50 4.99 -13.60
N ASN A 34 -12.28 3.90 -13.71
CA ASN A 34 -13.42 3.67 -12.82
C ASN A 34 -12.93 3.45 -11.39
N THR A 35 -11.91 2.62 -11.20
CA THR A 35 -11.28 2.39 -9.89
C THR A 35 -10.76 3.70 -9.28
N ARG A 36 -10.03 4.51 -10.04
CA ARG A 36 -9.50 5.80 -9.56
C ARG A 36 -10.61 6.80 -9.21
N ARG A 37 -11.70 6.84 -9.97
CA ARG A 37 -12.88 7.68 -9.67
C ARG A 37 -13.62 7.23 -8.43
N GLN A 38 -13.84 5.93 -8.25
CA GLN A 38 -14.49 5.37 -7.04
C GLN A 38 -13.65 5.66 -5.79
N TYR A 39 -12.32 5.48 -5.87
CA TYR A 39 -11.40 5.85 -4.80
C TYR A 39 -11.52 7.32 -4.40
N CYS A 40 -11.42 8.22 -5.39
CA CYS A 40 -11.50 9.64 -5.13
C CYS A 40 -12.88 10.05 -4.61
N ALA A 41 -13.97 9.53 -5.19
CA ALA A 41 -15.32 9.81 -4.73
C ALA A 41 -15.54 9.38 -3.26
N LEU A 42 -14.98 8.23 -2.88
CA LEU A 42 -15.00 7.76 -1.49
C LEU A 42 -14.20 8.69 -0.56
N LEU A 43 -13.02 9.16 -1.01
CA LEU A 43 -12.21 10.14 -0.27
C LEU A 43 -12.98 11.45 -0.08
N PHE A 44 -13.56 11.99 -1.15
CA PHE A 44 -14.35 13.21 -1.11
C PHE A 44 -15.58 13.07 -0.21
N MET A 45 -16.23 11.91 -0.16
CA MET A 45 -17.35 11.65 0.74
C MET A 45 -16.90 11.78 2.21
N VAL A 46 -15.74 11.21 2.56
CA VAL A 46 -15.16 11.32 3.91
C VAL A 46 -14.81 12.77 4.26
N LEU A 47 -14.26 13.54 3.31
CA LEU A 47 -13.91 14.94 3.54
C LEU A 47 -15.15 15.83 3.70
N LEU A 48 -16.17 15.64 2.87
CA LEU A 48 -17.41 16.42 2.92
C LEU A 48 -18.25 16.14 4.17
N ASN A 49 -18.08 14.97 4.80
CA ASN A 49 -18.68 14.68 6.10
C ASN A 49 -18.22 15.65 7.21
N GLN A 50 -17.14 16.41 6.97
CA GLN A 50 -16.56 17.36 7.92
C GLN A 50 -17.06 18.80 7.68
N GLY A 51 -17.88 18.99 6.65
CA GLY A 51 -18.26 20.29 6.12
C GLY A 51 -17.57 20.59 4.79
N PRO A 52 -17.63 21.86 4.33
CA PRO A 52 -16.97 22.28 3.11
C PRO A 52 -15.45 22.07 3.17
N ILE A 53 -14.85 21.72 2.04
CA ILE A 53 -13.39 21.60 1.92
C ILE A 53 -12.73 22.96 2.20
N GLY A 54 -11.85 22.99 3.20
CA GLY A 54 -11.12 24.20 3.61
C GLY A 54 -9.97 24.57 2.66
N GLU A 55 -9.37 25.74 2.86
CA GLU A 55 -8.30 26.25 1.98
C GLU A 55 -7.06 25.34 1.97
N ASP A 56 -6.61 24.85 3.14
CA ASP A 56 -5.43 23.98 3.21
C ASP A 56 -5.69 22.59 2.62
N GLN A 57 -6.88 22.03 2.84
CA GLN A 57 -7.32 20.79 2.18
C GLN A 57 -7.37 20.96 0.66
N GLN A 58 -7.90 22.07 0.16
CA GLN A 58 -7.98 22.36 -1.26
C GLN A 58 -6.57 22.51 -1.88
N ARG A 59 -5.64 23.18 -1.20
CA ARG A 59 -4.24 23.27 -1.64
C ARG A 59 -3.57 21.90 -1.69
N MET A 60 -3.74 21.06 -0.67
CA MET A 60 -3.21 19.69 -0.69
C MET A 60 -3.83 18.86 -1.81
N LEU A 61 -5.15 18.96 -2.04
CA LEU A 61 -5.84 18.24 -3.13
C LEU A 61 -5.33 18.66 -4.51
N GLN A 62 -4.98 19.94 -4.71
CA GLN A 62 -4.38 20.41 -5.96
C GLN A 62 -3.01 19.76 -6.25
N LEU A 63 -2.25 19.43 -5.21
CA LEU A 63 -0.98 18.71 -5.33
C LEU A 63 -1.17 17.19 -5.45
N TRP A 64 -2.21 16.65 -4.79
CA TRP A 64 -2.46 15.21 -4.69
C TRP A 64 -3.24 14.63 -5.88
N LEU A 65 -4.27 15.31 -6.40
CA LEU A 65 -5.12 14.78 -7.50
C LEU A 65 -4.33 14.42 -8.78
N PRO A 66 -3.30 15.18 -9.20
CA PRO A 66 -2.45 14.78 -10.31
C PRO A 66 -1.74 13.43 -10.10
N THR A 67 -1.46 13.06 -8.85
CA THR A 67 -0.75 11.79 -8.55
C THR A 67 -1.58 10.55 -8.87
N ILE A 68 -2.91 10.67 -8.88
CA ILE A 68 -3.85 9.60 -9.22
C ILE A 68 -4.55 9.86 -10.57
N ASN A 69 -4.03 10.79 -11.39
CA ASN A 69 -4.55 11.15 -12.71
C ASN A 69 -6.02 11.63 -12.70
N MET A 70 -6.43 12.36 -11.65
CA MET A 70 -7.80 12.86 -11.46
C MET A 70 -7.88 14.39 -11.39
N GLU A 71 -6.83 15.10 -11.80
CA GLU A 71 -6.83 16.56 -11.85
C GLU A 71 -7.93 17.10 -12.79
N GLY A 72 -8.49 18.26 -12.43
CA GLY A 72 -9.57 18.89 -13.19
C GLY A 72 -10.96 18.24 -13.05
N ARG A 73 -11.08 17.10 -12.34
CA ARG A 73 -12.35 16.36 -12.19
C ARG A 73 -13.07 16.58 -10.85
N GLN A 74 -12.64 17.54 -10.02
CA GLN A 74 -13.21 17.76 -8.68
C GLN A 74 -14.74 17.89 -8.69
N ALA A 75 -15.31 18.62 -9.64
CA ALA A 75 -16.76 18.80 -9.72
C ALA A 75 -17.51 17.47 -9.95
N GLU A 76 -17.01 16.61 -10.83
CA GLU A 76 -17.53 15.25 -11.07
C GLU A 76 -17.41 14.41 -9.79
N LEU A 77 -16.23 14.41 -9.18
CA LEU A 77 -15.93 13.62 -7.98
C LEU A 77 -16.78 14.03 -6.78
N PHE A 78 -17.07 15.33 -6.62
CA PHE A 78 -17.99 15.83 -5.60
C PHE A 78 -19.42 15.32 -5.81
N GLN A 79 -19.91 15.32 -7.06
CA GLN A 79 -21.24 14.79 -7.36
C GLN A 79 -21.31 13.29 -7.07
N MET A 80 -20.27 12.54 -7.43
CA MET A 80 -20.15 11.12 -7.10
C MET A 80 -20.10 10.88 -5.59
N ALA A 81 -19.34 11.68 -4.84
CA ALA A 81 -19.26 11.59 -3.39
C ALA A 81 -20.62 11.80 -2.70
N VAL A 82 -21.40 12.78 -3.17
CA VAL A 82 -22.76 13.02 -2.66
C VAL A 82 -23.66 11.82 -2.98
N LYS A 83 -23.57 11.25 -4.19
CA LYS A 83 -24.33 10.05 -4.54
C LYS A 83 -23.96 8.85 -3.65
N LEU A 84 -22.66 8.64 -3.41
CA LEU A 84 -22.14 7.56 -2.55
C LEU A 84 -22.68 7.63 -1.12
N SER A 85 -22.98 8.84 -0.63
CA SER A 85 -23.58 9.00 0.71
C SER A 85 -25.02 8.47 0.81
N GLN A 86 -25.66 8.19 -0.33
CA GLN A 86 -27.04 7.68 -0.41
C GLN A 86 -27.08 6.22 -0.84
N GLU A 87 -26.29 5.85 -1.86
CA GLU A 87 -26.25 4.50 -2.44
C GLU A 87 -24.86 4.20 -3.05
N GLY A 88 -24.47 2.92 -3.15
CA GLY A 88 -23.23 2.51 -3.83
C GLY A 88 -21.96 2.51 -2.97
N LEU A 89 -22.05 2.80 -1.67
CA LEU A 89 -20.91 2.77 -0.75
C LEU A 89 -20.18 1.42 -0.72
N ALA A 90 -20.94 0.31 -0.73
CA ALA A 90 -20.37 -1.03 -0.70
C ALA A 90 -19.47 -1.30 -1.92
N GLU A 91 -19.94 -0.93 -3.12
CA GLU A 91 -19.20 -1.08 -4.37
C GLU A 91 -17.92 -0.25 -4.37
N ALA A 92 -17.97 0.99 -3.88
CA ALA A 92 -16.78 1.84 -3.77
C ALA A 92 -15.74 1.25 -2.80
N ILE A 93 -16.18 0.77 -1.63
CA ILE A 93 -15.31 0.10 -0.65
C ILE A 93 -14.67 -1.15 -1.25
N ASP A 94 -15.47 -1.99 -1.91
CA ASP A 94 -15.00 -3.21 -2.55
C ASP A 94 -13.98 -2.89 -3.66
N THR A 95 -14.25 -1.86 -4.47
CA THR A 95 -13.33 -1.38 -5.51
C THR A 95 -11.98 -0.94 -4.93
N VAL A 96 -11.99 -0.13 -3.87
CA VAL A 96 -10.76 0.33 -3.20
C VAL A 96 -9.99 -0.85 -2.60
N ARG A 97 -10.68 -1.75 -1.92
CA ARG A 97 -10.07 -2.95 -1.32
C ARG A 97 -9.49 -3.86 -2.39
N ASP A 98 -10.21 -4.06 -3.48
CA ASP A 98 -9.82 -4.98 -4.54
C ASP A 98 -8.60 -4.50 -5.32
N ALA A 99 -8.46 -3.18 -5.47
CA ALA A 99 -7.29 -2.53 -6.02
C ALA A 99 -6.09 -2.46 -5.06
N GLY A 100 -6.25 -2.88 -3.80
CA GLY A 100 -5.17 -2.82 -2.79
C GLY A 100 -4.96 -1.43 -2.23
N GLY A 101 -5.94 -0.54 -2.40
CA GLY A 101 -5.89 0.85 -1.96
C GLY A 101 -6.31 1.07 -0.51
N ASN A 102 -6.66 0.03 0.25
CA ASN A 102 -7.20 0.17 1.61
C ASN A 102 -6.27 0.98 2.55
N HIS A 103 -4.98 0.67 2.58
CA HIS A 103 -4.03 1.34 3.48
C HIS A 103 -3.74 2.78 3.05
N CYS A 104 -3.49 3.02 1.76
CA CYS A 104 -3.24 4.36 1.24
C CYS A 104 -4.50 5.24 1.35
N PHE A 105 -5.70 4.65 1.14
CA PHE A 105 -6.98 5.35 1.31
C PHE A 105 -7.16 5.87 2.73
N MET A 106 -6.94 5.01 3.72
CA MET A 106 -7.06 5.40 5.11
C MET A 106 -6.02 6.46 5.48
N LEU A 107 -4.78 6.33 4.99
CA LEU A 107 -3.73 7.31 5.18
C LEU A 107 -4.10 8.67 4.58
N ASP A 108 -4.51 8.70 3.30
CA ASP A 108 -4.95 9.91 2.61
C ASP A 108 -6.08 10.58 3.38
N CYS A 109 -7.13 9.82 3.73
CA CYS A 109 -8.24 10.35 4.48
C CYS A 109 -7.79 10.99 5.79
N LEU A 110 -6.94 10.32 6.57
CA LEU A 110 -6.45 10.83 7.85
C LEU A 110 -5.57 12.07 7.68
N VAL A 111 -4.68 12.09 6.69
CA VAL A 111 -3.85 13.27 6.37
C VAL A 111 -4.73 14.48 6.04
N PHE A 112 -5.67 14.33 5.10
CA PHE A 112 -6.58 15.41 4.71
C PHE A 112 -7.52 15.85 5.83
N SER A 113 -7.97 14.91 6.67
CA SER A 113 -8.90 15.21 7.77
C SER A 113 -8.22 15.93 8.94
N ARG A 114 -6.90 15.77 9.07
CA ARG A 114 -6.12 16.30 10.20
C ARG A 114 -5.31 17.54 9.89
N VAL A 115 -5.23 17.96 8.61
CA VAL A 115 -4.44 19.14 8.22
C VAL A 115 -4.89 20.41 8.97
N ASN A 116 -6.20 20.55 9.23
CA ASN A 116 -6.76 21.75 9.86
C ASN A 116 -6.96 21.63 11.37
N ALA A 117 -7.29 20.44 11.87
CA ALA A 117 -7.71 20.26 13.27
C ALA A 117 -7.59 18.80 13.74
N PRO A 118 -7.60 18.54 15.06
CA PRO A 118 -7.81 17.20 15.59
C PRO A 118 -9.14 16.59 15.14
N LEU A 119 -9.18 15.25 15.06
CA LEU A 119 -10.42 14.53 14.73
C LEU A 119 -11.44 14.64 15.86
N THR A 120 -12.69 14.88 15.50
CA THR A 120 -13.86 14.78 16.38
C THR A 120 -14.22 13.32 16.66
N GLN A 121 -15.02 13.07 17.70
CA GLN A 121 -15.47 11.71 18.03
C GLN A 121 -16.25 11.05 16.89
N SER A 122 -17.08 11.81 16.18
CA SER A 122 -17.84 11.29 15.03
C SER A 122 -16.91 10.87 13.88
N GLN A 123 -15.83 11.62 13.63
CA GLN A 123 -14.83 11.24 12.63
C GLN A 123 -14.06 9.99 13.05
N VAL A 124 -13.70 9.87 14.33
CA VAL A 124 -13.07 8.66 14.85
C VAL A 124 -13.96 7.44 14.61
N THR A 125 -15.25 7.52 14.93
CA THR A 125 -16.20 6.44 14.65
C THR A 125 -16.34 6.11 13.17
N LEU A 126 -16.33 7.12 12.28
CA LEU A 126 -16.32 6.90 10.84
C LEU A 126 -15.07 6.13 10.39
N PHE A 127 -13.89 6.53 10.87
CA PHE A 127 -12.63 5.86 10.52
C PHE A 127 -12.54 4.44 11.08
N GLU A 128 -13.07 4.18 12.28
CA GLU A 128 -13.18 2.83 12.84
C GLU A 128 -14.06 1.94 11.96
N ALA A 129 -15.22 2.45 11.52
CA ALA A 129 -16.13 1.71 10.64
C ALA A 129 -15.48 1.46 9.26
N LEU A 130 -14.83 2.46 8.67
CA LEU A 130 -14.13 2.31 7.39
C LEU A 130 -12.96 1.33 7.50
N ALA A 131 -12.19 1.36 8.59
CA ALA A 131 -11.08 0.44 8.82
C ALA A 131 -11.56 -1.02 8.83
N GLN A 132 -12.69 -1.30 9.50
CA GLN A 132 -13.30 -2.63 9.49
C GLN A 132 -13.72 -3.06 8.08
N MET A 133 -14.40 -2.19 7.34
CA MET A 133 -14.89 -2.48 5.99
C MET A 133 -13.76 -2.68 4.96
N LEU A 134 -12.65 -1.98 5.16
CA LEU A 134 -11.44 -2.05 4.34
C LEU A 134 -10.45 -3.14 4.80
N ASN A 135 -10.85 -3.96 5.78
CA ASN A 135 -10.03 -5.03 6.37
C ASN A 135 -8.66 -4.54 6.88
N ILE A 136 -8.63 -3.38 7.52
CA ILE A 136 -7.41 -2.81 8.12
C ILE A 136 -7.34 -3.24 9.59
N GLY A 137 -6.33 -4.04 9.92
CA GLY A 137 -6.10 -4.49 11.29
C GLY A 137 -5.48 -3.42 12.19
N GLU A 138 -5.44 -3.71 13.50
CA GLU A 138 -4.90 -2.81 14.53
C GLU A 138 -3.45 -2.39 14.24
N VAL A 139 -2.58 -3.34 13.89
CA VAL A 139 -1.15 -3.09 13.61
C VAL A 139 -0.97 -2.18 12.39
N GLN A 140 -1.78 -2.38 11.34
CA GLN A 140 -1.80 -1.52 10.17
C GLN A 140 -2.30 -0.13 10.54
N MET A 141 -3.39 -0.03 11.31
CA MET A 141 -3.97 1.24 11.71
C MET A 141 -3.01 2.06 12.58
N ASP A 142 -2.32 1.45 13.54
CA ASP A 142 -1.27 2.08 14.35
C ASP A 142 -0.17 2.66 13.48
N THR A 143 0.28 1.90 12.47
CA THR A 143 1.26 2.36 11.50
C THR A 143 0.72 3.55 10.69
N ILE A 144 -0.53 3.50 10.23
CA ILE A 144 -1.16 4.59 9.47
C ILE A 144 -1.28 5.87 10.30
N VAL A 145 -1.69 5.77 11.56
CA VAL A 145 -1.79 6.94 12.47
C VAL A 145 -0.41 7.54 12.73
N TYR A 146 0.61 6.71 12.92
CA TYR A 146 2.00 7.15 13.05
C TYR A 146 2.48 7.88 11.80
N LEU A 147 2.27 7.30 10.61
CA LEU A 147 2.62 7.90 9.32
C LEU A 147 1.88 9.22 9.09
N THR A 148 0.59 9.29 9.43
CA THR A 148 -0.19 10.53 9.36
C THR A 148 0.51 11.62 10.16
N CYS A 149 0.90 11.33 11.42
CA CYS A 149 1.58 12.31 12.26
C CYS A 149 2.91 12.79 11.65
N LEU A 150 3.70 11.89 11.05
CA LEU A 150 4.93 12.28 10.34
C LEU A 150 4.64 13.24 9.18
N ILE A 151 3.64 12.92 8.35
CA ILE A 151 3.28 13.69 7.15
C ILE A 151 2.83 15.11 7.52
N ILE A 152 2.01 15.26 8.55
CA ILE A 152 1.51 16.58 8.99
C ILE A 152 2.40 17.24 10.05
N GLY A 153 3.59 16.70 10.32
CA GLY A 153 4.58 17.31 11.22
C GLY A 153 4.20 17.32 12.71
N LEU A 154 3.33 16.42 13.15
CA LEU A 154 2.99 16.26 14.56
C LEU A 154 4.08 15.46 15.32
N PRO A 155 4.33 15.76 16.60
CA PRO A 155 5.32 15.04 17.39
C PRO A 155 4.92 13.57 17.60
N VAL A 156 5.89 12.66 17.44
CA VAL A 156 5.67 11.20 17.47
C VAL A 156 6.49 10.44 18.53
N GLU A 157 7.19 11.13 19.42
CA GLU A 157 8.22 10.55 20.31
C GLU A 157 7.75 9.32 21.12
N ASN A 158 6.46 9.25 21.50
CA ASN A 158 5.87 8.13 22.23
C ASN A 158 4.85 7.29 21.42
N ARG A 159 4.74 7.52 20.11
CA ARG A 159 3.73 6.90 19.23
C ARG A 159 4.31 5.95 18.20
N LYS A 160 5.59 5.57 18.34
CA LYS A 160 6.23 4.63 17.43
C LYS A 160 5.53 3.26 17.52
N PRO A 161 5.06 2.69 16.40
CA PRO A 161 4.46 1.36 16.41
C PRO A 161 5.51 0.31 16.78
N ARG A 162 5.09 -0.76 17.45
CA ARG A 162 5.98 -1.87 17.84
C ARG A 162 6.51 -2.66 16.65
N HIS A 163 5.71 -2.73 15.59
CA HIS A 163 6.02 -3.43 14.35
C HIS A 163 5.58 -2.56 13.17
N LEU A 164 6.44 -2.37 12.17
CA LEU A 164 6.06 -1.69 10.95
C LEU A 164 5.30 -2.66 10.05
N ALA A 165 4.07 -2.27 9.66
CA ALA A 165 3.18 -3.15 8.89
C ALA A 165 3.06 -2.77 7.41
N LEU A 166 3.53 -1.60 6.98
CA LEU A 166 3.29 -1.07 5.63
C LEU A 166 4.58 -0.91 4.83
N GLY A 167 4.60 -1.49 3.64
CA GLY A 167 5.66 -1.25 2.67
C GLY A 167 5.53 0.10 1.97
N LEU A 168 6.58 0.52 1.26
CA LEU A 168 6.64 1.83 0.61
C LEU A 168 5.61 2.05 -0.50
N HIS A 169 5.11 0.99 -1.14
CA HIS A 169 4.19 1.16 -2.27
C HIS A 169 2.92 1.91 -1.88
N ALA A 170 2.32 1.53 -0.75
CA ALA A 170 1.12 2.18 -0.20
C ALA A 170 1.37 3.63 0.27
N LEU A 171 2.63 4.05 0.33
CA LEU A 171 3.06 5.34 0.88
C LEU A 171 3.64 6.28 -0.18
N SER A 172 3.59 5.86 -1.44
CA SER A 172 4.25 6.51 -2.60
C SER A 172 4.04 8.02 -2.65
N VAL A 173 2.79 8.50 -2.59
CA VAL A 173 2.48 9.94 -2.68
C VAL A 173 3.15 10.75 -1.58
N TRP A 174 3.22 10.19 -0.37
CA TRP A 174 3.72 10.87 0.82
C TRP A 174 5.20 10.61 1.10
N HIS A 175 5.89 9.92 0.19
CA HIS A 175 7.25 9.41 0.39
C HIS A 175 8.24 10.46 0.94
N GLU A 176 8.20 11.70 0.44
CA GLU A 176 9.15 12.75 0.85
C GLU A 176 9.05 13.15 2.33
N PHE A 177 7.91 12.93 2.97
CA PHE A 177 7.68 13.22 4.38
C PHE A 177 8.08 12.07 5.29
N LEU A 178 8.52 10.94 4.72
CA LEU A 178 8.64 9.66 5.43
C LEU A 178 10.09 9.20 5.61
N THR A 179 11.08 10.11 5.53
CA THR A 179 12.51 9.78 5.69
C THR A 179 12.77 8.95 6.96
N SER A 180 12.25 9.40 8.12
CA SER A 180 12.38 8.66 9.39
C SER A 180 11.76 7.27 9.34
N TYR A 181 10.62 7.09 8.66
CA TYR A 181 9.98 5.79 8.52
C TYR A 181 10.78 4.86 7.61
N ILE A 182 11.31 5.39 6.51
CA ILE A 182 12.16 4.65 5.57
C ILE A 182 13.44 4.16 6.26
N ASP A 183 14.07 4.99 7.10
CA ASP A 183 15.24 4.59 7.89
C ASP A 183 14.92 3.46 8.88
N GLN A 184 13.72 3.46 9.45
CA GLN A 184 13.26 2.39 10.33
C GLN A 184 13.00 1.09 9.56
N LEU A 185 12.32 1.17 8.40
CA LEU A 185 12.15 0.03 7.50
C LEU A 185 13.49 -0.59 7.12
N PHE A 186 14.50 0.25 6.84
CA PHE A 186 15.84 -0.21 6.50
C PHE A 186 16.54 -0.91 7.68
N SER A 187 16.37 -0.36 8.88
CA SER A 187 16.92 -0.94 10.11
C SER A 187 16.31 -2.32 10.39
N GLU A 188 14.98 -2.44 10.32
CA GLU A 188 14.27 -3.72 10.51
C GLU A 188 14.63 -4.75 9.43
N LEU A 189 14.72 -4.32 8.16
CA LEU A 189 15.16 -5.19 7.08
C LEU A 189 16.57 -5.75 7.34
N LYS A 190 17.49 -4.93 7.84
CA LYS A 190 18.84 -5.36 8.19
C LYS A 190 18.88 -6.31 9.39
N GLU A 191 18.03 -6.09 10.37
CA GLU A 191 17.88 -6.99 11.51
C GLU A 191 17.36 -8.35 11.09
N TRP A 192 16.25 -8.37 10.37
CA TRP A 192 15.73 -9.58 9.75
C TRP A 192 16.78 -10.27 8.88
N ALA A 193 17.50 -9.54 8.04
CA ALA A 193 18.53 -10.13 7.19
C ALA A 193 19.67 -10.76 8.01
N ARG A 194 20.02 -10.21 9.18
CA ARG A 194 21.03 -10.80 10.07
C ARG A 194 20.52 -12.07 10.76
N GLU A 195 19.30 -12.04 11.26
CA GLU A 195 18.67 -13.19 11.93
C GLU A 195 18.46 -14.38 11.00
N ASN A 196 18.36 -14.11 9.70
CA ASN A 196 18.18 -15.11 8.65
C ASN A 196 19.46 -15.32 7.80
N ASP A 197 20.62 -14.83 8.25
CA ASP A 197 21.93 -14.93 7.58
C ASP A 197 21.96 -14.49 6.09
N VAL A 198 21.09 -13.56 5.71
CA VAL A 198 20.97 -12.99 4.36
C VAL A 198 22.02 -11.90 4.15
N SER A 199 23.27 -12.32 3.90
CA SER A 199 24.42 -11.41 3.70
C SER A 199 24.26 -10.41 2.55
N GLN A 200 23.47 -10.75 1.52
CA GLN A 200 23.16 -9.87 0.38
C GLN A 200 22.51 -8.54 0.83
N ILE A 201 21.79 -8.56 1.95
CA ILE A 201 21.09 -7.41 2.53
C ILE A 201 21.82 -6.90 3.78
N SER A 202 22.20 -7.78 4.71
CA SER A 202 22.74 -7.35 6.02
C SER A 202 24.06 -6.58 5.93
N LEU A 203 24.84 -6.80 4.86
CA LEU A 203 26.10 -6.09 4.60
C LEU A 203 25.93 -4.71 3.93
N ARG A 204 24.70 -4.34 3.54
CA ARG A 204 24.42 -3.04 2.89
C ARG A 204 24.51 -1.90 3.89
N LYS A 205 25.13 -0.79 3.47
CA LYS A 205 25.37 0.38 4.32
C LYS A 205 24.29 1.43 4.14
N ASN A 206 23.85 1.63 2.90
CA ASN A 206 22.84 2.62 2.53
C ASN A 206 21.66 1.96 1.83
N ILE A 207 20.49 2.60 1.89
CA ILE A 207 19.27 2.16 1.19
C ILE A 207 19.52 2.08 -0.32
N SER A 208 20.28 3.02 -0.89
CA SER A 208 20.63 3.02 -2.32
C SER A 208 21.40 1.77 -2.75
N ASP A 209 22.12 1.11 -1.84
CA ASP A 209 22.87 -0.12 -2.15
C ASP A 209 21.91 -1.32 -2.40
N LEU A 210 20.65 -1.22 -1.97
CA LEU A 210 19.61 -2.24 -2.21
C LEU A 210 19.14 -2.27 -3.66
N ALA A 211 19.32 -1.18 -4.42
CA ALA A 211 18.89 -1.09 -5.81
C ALA A 211 19.55 -2.14 -6.73
N GLY A 212 20.71 -2.69 -6.33
CA GLY A 212 21.38 -3.75 -7.07
C GLY A 212 20.83 -5.16 -6.82
N ILE A 213 19.87 -5.33 -5.90
CA ILE A 213 19.29 -6.63 -5.56
C ILE A 213 18.08 -6.89 -6.44
N THR A 214 18.28 -7.72 -7.47
CA THR A 214 17.23 -8.15 -8.41
C THR A 214 16.69 -9.55 -8.12
N THR A 215 17.44 -10.33 -7.35
CA THR A 215 17.10 -11.71 -6.98
C THR A 215 17.43 -11.94 -5.52
N LEU A 216 16.45 -12.46 -4.78
CA LEU A 216 16.60 -12.91 -3.39
C LEU A 216 16.20 -14.38 -3.34
N ASP A 217 17.19 -15.27 -3.35
CA ASP A 217 16.97 -16.72 -3.29
C ASP A 217 17.37 -17.25 -1.90
N LEU A 218 16.35 -17.60 -1.13
CA LEU A 218 16.46 -18.17 0.22
C LEU A 218 16.20 -19.69 0.22
N TYR A 219 15.95 -20.28 -0.96
CA TYR A 219 15.62 -21.71 -1.15
C TYR A 219 16.79 -22.68 -0.85
N PRO A 220 18.04 -22.44 -1.31
CA PRO A 220 19.13 -23.42 -1.18
C PRO A 220 19.83 -23.43 0.20
N SER A 221 19.36 -22.60 1.13
CA SER A 221 19.99 -22.41 2.41
C SER A 221 19.58 -23.48 3.45
N SER A 222 20.40 -23.65 4.48
CA SER A 222 20.02 -24.39 5.70
C SER A 222 18.87 -23.75 6.49
N TRP A 223 18.27 -22.66 6.02
CA TRP A 223 17.28 -21.86 6.74
C TRP A 223 15.88 -22.44 6.59
N LYS A 224 15.64 -23.58 7.25
CA LYS A 224 14.28 -24.12 7.39
C LYS A 224 13.39 -23.27 8.31
N ASN A 225 13.86 -22.11 8.77
CA ASN A 225 13.21 -21.29 9.80
C ASN A 225 13.36 -19.79 9.53
N ILE A 226 13.25 -19.37 8.26
CA ILE A 226 13.21 -17.95 7.88
C ILE A 226 12.05 -17.27 8.60
N ALA A 227 12.33 -16.20 9.35
CA ALA A 227 11.31 -15.39 10.02
C ALA A 227 10.39 -14.72 8.97
N PRO A 228 9.10 -14.43 9.31
CA PRO A 228 8.21 -13.71 8.42
C PRO A 228 8.86 -12.43 7.85
N PHE A 229 8.57 -12.12 6.59
CA PHE A 229 9.18 -10.97 5.92
C PHE A 229 8.76 -9.64 6.59
N PRO A 230 9.71 -8.73 6.86
CA PRO A 230 9.42 -7.43 7.45
C PRO A 230 8.93 -6.45 6.38
N ALA A 231 8.17 -5.42 6.77
CA ALA A 231 7.70 -4.36 5.86
C ALA A 231 8.83 -3.71 5.04
N GLY A 232 10.05 -3.70 5.59
CA GLY A 232 11.24 -3.20 4.92
C GLY A 232 11.64 -3.98 3.67
N LEU A 233 11.10 -5.18 3.41
CA LEU A 233 11.34 -5.91 2.16
C LEU A 233 10.91 -5.08 0.92
N SER A 234 9.91 -4.21 1.08
CA SER A 234 9.47 -3.25 0.06
C SER A 234 10.54 -2.25 -0.39
N LEU A 235 11.65 -2.09 0.35
CA LEU A 235 12.80 -1.27 -0.04
C LEU A 235 13.63 -1.88 -1.18
N LEU A 236 13.43 -3.17 -1.49
CA LEU A 236 14.08 -3.84 -2.61
C LEU A 236 13.37 -3.48 -3.93
N VAL A 237 13.44 -2.21 -4.31
CA VAL A 237 12.66 -1.61 -5.42
C VAL A 237 12.93 -2.19 -6.81
N ASN A 238 13.96 -3.01 -6.96
CA ASN A 238 14.31 -3.69 -8.21
C ASN A 238 14.24 -5.22 -8.10
N LEU A 239 13.68 -5.75 -7.00
CA LEU A 239 13.56 -7.19 -6.80
C LEU A 239 12.56 -7.77 -7.81
N ASP A 240 13.05 -8.64 -8.68
CA ASP A 240 12.27 -9.31 -9.71
C ASP A 240 11.95 -10.76 -9.32
N TRP A 241 12.87 -11.43 -8.62
CA TRP A 241 12.71 -12.83 -8.23
C TRP A 241 12.87 -13.04 -6.72
N LEU A 242 11.87 -13.69 -6.10
CA LEU A 242 11.89 -14.09 -4.70
C LEU A 242 11.70 -15.61 -4.56
N GLY A 243 12.71 -16.30 -4.06
CA GLY A 243 12.66 -17.73 -3.72
C GLY A 243 12.76 -17.95 -2.21
N PHE A 244 11.90 -18.78 -1.62
CA PHE A 244 12.02 -19.13 -0.20
C PHE A 244 11.38 -20.48 0.14
N ASP A 245 11.88 -21.13 1.20
CA ASP A 245 11.26 -22.33 1.79
C ASP A 245 11.51 -22.34 3.31
N SER A 246 10.46 -22.34 4.15
CA SER A 246 10.60 -22.18 5.60
C SER A 246 9.41 -22.75 6.37
N PHE A 247 9.67 -23.42 7.50
CA PHE A 247 8.63 -23.89 8.43
C PHE A 247 7.92 -22.76 9.18
N LYS A 248 8.51 -21.56 9.24
CA LYS A 248 7.93 -20.40 9.96
C LYS A 248 7.05 -19.52 9.08
N ILE A 249 7.09 -19.71 7.76
CA ILE A 249 6.22 -18.99 6.82
C ILE A 249 5.05 -19.91 6.47
N THR A 250 4.07 -19.96 7.37
CA THR A 250 2.90 -20.85 7.25
C THR A 250 1.76 -20.27 6.41
N GLU A 251 1.85 -18.98 6.11
CA GLU A 251 0.92 -18.24 5.27
C GLU A 251 1.68 -17.51 4.17
N PHE A 252 1.02 -17.24 3.06
CA PHE A 252 1.61 -16.41 2.01
C PHE A 252 1.81 -14.98 2.56
N PRO A 253 3.00 -14.37 2.36
CA PRO A 253 3.28 -13.03 2.86
C PRO A 253 2.31 -11.99 2.30
N ASP A 254 1.91 -11.00 3.10
CA ASP A 254 1.09 -9.91 2.57
C ASP A 254 1.83 -9.20 1.42
N SER A 255 1.18 -9.13 0.25
CA SER A 255 1.67 -8.45 -0.94
C SER A 255 2.07 -6.98 -0.69
N ASN A 256 1.50 -6.32 0.33
CA ASN A 256 1.85 -4.94 0.71
C ASN A 256 3.29 -4.81 1.23
N VAL A 257 3.85 -5.89 1.75
CA VAL A 257 5.23 -5.97 2.24
C VAL A 257 6.19 -6.37 1.11
N LEU A 258 5.67 -6.99 0.05
CA LEU A 258 6.46 -7.43 -1.09
C LEU A 258 6.70 -6.27 -2.09
N PRO A 259 7.87 -6.21 -2.74
CA PRO A 259 8.10 -5.27 -3.84
C PRO A 259 7.12 -5.51 -5.01
N GLN A 260 6.51 -4.43 -5.50
CA GLN A 260 5.60 -4.49 -6.66
C GLN A 260 6.31 -4.77 -7.99
N THR A 261 7.64 -4.85 -7.97
CA THR A 261 8.48 -5.21 -9.12
C THR A 261 8.59 -6.71 -9.37
N LEU A 262 8.14 -7.54 -8.43
CA LEU A 262 8.29 -9.00 -8.53
C LEU A 262 7.67 -9.55 -9.81
N GLY A 263 8.52 -10.10 -10.67
CA GLY A 263 8.16 -10.91 -11.84
C GLY A 263 8.04 -12.39 -11.52
N GLY A 264 8.66 -12.88 -10.45
CA GLY A 264 8.58 -14.29 -10.08
C GLY A 264 8.69 -14.57 -8.59
N ILE A 265 7.87 -15.53 -8.14
CA ILE A 265 7.88 -16.04 -6.77
C ILE A 265 8.01 -17.57 -6.82
N ASN A 266 8.95 -18.12 -6.06
CA ASN A 266 9.10 -19.55 -5.85
C ASN A 266 9.04 -19.89 -4.36
N ILE A 267 8.09 -20.72 -3.97
CA ILE A 267 7.83 -21.11 -2.59
C ILE A 267 8.00 -22.62 -2.47
N GLY A 268 8.84 -23.08 -1.54
CA GLY A 268 8.97 -24.50 -1.26
C GLY A 268 7.85 -25.06 -0.38
N GLY A 269 7.99 -26.35 -0.05
CA GLY A 269 6.93 -27.11 0.61
C GLY A 269 6.92 -27.03 2.15
N TYR A 270 7.98 -26.54 2.79
CA TYR A 270 8.09 -26.58 4.26
C TYR A 270 7.08 -25.68 4.96
N GLY A 271 6.70 -24.57 4.36
CA GLY A 271 5.72 -23.64 4.92
C GLY A 271 4.30 -24.20 4.98
N GLN A 272 3.98 -25.26 4.23
CA GLN A 272 2.63 -25.82 4.18
C GLN A 272 1.53 -24.78 3.87
N ILE A 273 1.87 -23.74 3.10
CA ILE A 273 0.94 -22.67 2.74
C ILE A 273 -0.32 -23.28 2.12
N SER A 274 -1.46 -23.01 2.77
CA SER A 274 -2.74 -23.64 2.46
C SER A 274 -3.74 -22.70 1.78
N ARG A 275 -3.41 -21.40 1.72
CA ARG A 275 -4.22 -20.35 1.10
C ARG A 275 -3.34 -19.35 0.36
N LEU A 276 -3.84 -18.90 -0.78
CA LEU A 276 -3.31 -17.75 -1.51
C LEU A 276 -4.25 -16.56 -1.28
N PRO A 277 -3.77 -15.43 -0.73
CA PRO A 277 -4.62 -14.27 -0.49
C PRO A 277 -4.96 -13.56 -1.80
N ASP A 278 -6.14 -12.95 -1.86
CA ASP A 278 -6.55 -12.14 -3.01
C ASP A 278 -5.61 -10.98 -3.31
N SER A 279 -4.86 -10.52 -2.29
CA SER A 279 -3.88 -9.43 -2.42
C SER A 279 -2.70 -9.79 -3.33
N ILE A 280 -2.46 -11.06 -3.65
CA ILE A 280 -1.47 -11.41 -4.70
C ILE A 280 -1.80 -10.77 -6.06
N CYS A 281 -3.07 -10.45 -6.32
CA CYS A 281 -3.52 -9.76 -7.54
C CYS A 281 -2.98 -8.33 -7.65
N HIS A 282 -2.39 -7.79 -6.57
CA HIS A 282 -1.73 -6.49 -6.56
C HIS A 282 -0.33 -6.56 -7.18
N LEU A 283 0.30 -7.73 -7.24
CA LEU A 283 1.60 -7.92 -7.90
C LEU A 283 1.46 -7.95 -9.44
N LYS A 284 1.12 -6.81 -10.05
CA LYS A 284 0.78 -6.69 -11.48
C LYS A 284 1.89 -7.14 -12.44
N LYS A 285 3.15 -7.16 -11.96
CA LYS A 285 4.31 -7.59 -12.76
C LYS A 285 4.58 -9.10 -12.67
N LEU A 286 3.88 -9.82 -11.81
CA LEU A 286 4.11 -11.26 -11.61
C LEU A 286 3.84 -12.02 -12.90
N LYS A 287 4.81 -12.85 -13.30
CA LYS A 287 4.78 -13.75 -14.47
C LYS A 287 4.96 -15.21 -14.09
N LYS A 288 5.53 -15.49 -12.91
CA LYS A 288 5.76 -16.85 -12.44
C LYS A 288 5.41 -17.01 -10.96
N LEU A 289 4.61 -18.03 -10.63
CA LEU A 289 4.27 -18.43 -9.28
C LEU A 289 4.45 -19.93 -9.10
N SER A 290 5.60 -20.33 -8.58
CA SER A 290 5.93 -21.71 -8.27
C SER A 290 5.68 -21.97 -6.79
N MET A 291 4.89 -22.99 -6.46
CA MET A 291 4.56 -23.42 -5.10
C MET A 291 4.49 -24.95 -4.98
N PRO A 292 5.53 -25.71 -5.41
CA PRO A 292 5.54 -27.16 -5.36
C PRO A 292 5.36 -27.66 -3.92
N GLY A 293 4.42 -28.57 -3.71
CA GLY A 293 4.14 -29.11 -2.37
C GLY A 293 3.39 -28.17 -1.43
N SER A 294 2.79 -27.09 -1.95
CA SER A 294 1.80 -26.31 -1.19
C SER A 294 0.55 -27.14 -0.91
N ASN A 295 -0.04 -26.95 0.27
CA ASN A 295 -1.28 -27.62 0.68
C ASN A 295 -2.52 -26.81 0.27
N LEU A 296 -2.46 -26.14 -0.88
CA LEU A 296 -3.54 -25.32 -1.40
C LEU A 296 -4.78 -26.19 -1.65
N LYS A 297 -5.84 -25.95 -0.88
CA LYS A 297 -7.12 -26.67 -1.04
C LYS A 297 -8.01 -26.02 -2.09
N SER A 298 -7.99 -24.70 -2.13
CA SER A 298 -8.77 -23.90 -3.07
C SER A 298 -8.07 -22.57 -3.31
N VAL A 299 -8.30 -21.99 -4.48
CA VAL A 299 -8.01 -20.57 -4.76
C VAL A 299 -9.31 -19.83 -5.04
N SER A 300 -9.34 -18.53 -4.75
CA SER A 300 -10.50 -17.69 -5.08
C SER A 300 -10.65 -17.54 -6.58
N GLU A 301 -11.87 -17.22 -7.03
CA GLU A 301 -12.13 -16.88 -8.43
C GLU A 301 -11.29 -15.68 -8.88
N LYS A 302 -11.11 -14.69 -8.00
CA LYS A 302 -10.31 -13.50 -8.26
C LYS A 302 -8.85 -13.86 -8.57
N VAL A 303 -8.22 -14.70 -7.75
CA VAL A 303 -6.87 -15.19 -7.98
C VAL A 303 -6.79 -16.01 -9.27
N TYR A 304 -7.76 -16.90 -9.52
CA TYR A 304 -7.81 -17.68 -10.75
C TYR A 304 -7.85 -16.79 -12.01
N LEU A 305 -8.74 -15.80 -12.03
CA LEU A 305 -8.86 -14.84 -13.12
C LEU A 305 -7.58 -14.00 -13.28
N PHE A 306 -6.95 -13.59 -12.17
CA PHE A 306 -5.67 -12.89 -12.20
C PHE A 306 -4.57 -13.74 -12.86
N LEU A 307 -4.39 -14.99 -12.43
CA LEU A 307 -3.40 -15.92 -13.00
C LEU A 307 -3.66 -16.14 -14.50
N LYS A 308 -4.91 -16.38 -14.87
CA LYS A 308 -5.33 -16.64 -16.26
C LYS A 308 -5.17 -15.41 -17.16
N ASN A 309 -5.70 -14.25 -16.76
CA ASN A 309 -5.74 -13.05 -17.59
C ASN A 309 -4.33 -12.45 -17.78
N ASN A 310 -3.42 -12.67 -16.84
CA ASN A 310 -2.03 -12.20 -16.93
C ASN A 310 -1.07 -13.27 -17.47
N ALA A 311 -1.57 -14.44 -17.87
CA ALA A 311 -0.79 -15.58 -18.37
C ALA A 311 0.37 -15.96 -17.44
N ILE A 312 0.09 -16.02 -16.12
CA ILE A 312 1.09 -16.33 -15.10
C ILE A 312 1.40 -17.82 -15.13
N GLU A 313 2.66 -18.19 -15.34
CA GLU A 313 3.13 -19.56 -15.22
C GLU A 313 3.03 -20.00 -13.75
N HIS A 314 2.29 -21.07 -13.45
CA HIS A 314 2.15 -21.54 -12.07
C HIS A 314 2.18 -23.06 -11.93
N SER A 315 2.55 -23.52 -10.73
CA SER A 315 2.53 -24.94 -10.36
C SER A 315 1.29 -25.36 -9.56
N ILE A 316 0.25 -24.51 -9.50
CA ILE A 316 -1.01 -24.80 -8.78
C ILE A 316 -1.79 -25.89 -9.54
N SER A 317 -2.27 -26.90 -8.81
CA SER A 317 -3.07 -28.00 -9.37
C SER A 317 -4.42 -27.52 -9.87
N ASP A 318 -4.88 -28.10 -11.00
CA ASP A 318 -6.21 -27.84 -11.56
C ASP A 318 -7.34 -28.13 -10.57
N SER A 319 -7.12 -29.03 -9.61
CA SER A 319 -8.07 -29.35 -8.55
C SER A 319 -8.31 -28.21 -7.56
N CYS A 320 -7.40 -27.24 -7.47
CA CYS A 320 -7.50 -26.09 -6.56
C CYS A 320 -8.40 -24.98 -7.13
N PHE A 321 -8.57 -24.92 -8.45
CA PHE A 321 -9.48 -23.97 -9.07
C PHE A 321 -10.90 -24.49 -8.89
N ILE A 322 -11.75 -23.68 -8.29
CA ILE A 322 -13.18 -23.99 -8.16
C ILE A 322 -13.70 -24.22 -9.58
N LYS A 323 -14.05 -25.47 -9.91
CA LYS A 323 -14.92 -25.74 -11.04
C LYS A 323 -16.28 -25.16 -10.65
N GLY A 324 -16.61 -23.99 -11.19
CA GLY A 324 -17.97 -23.45 -11.06
C GLY A 324 -19.01 -24.50 -11.46
N PRO A 325 -20.28 -24.37 -11.04
CA PRO A 325 -21.32 -25.30 -11.47
C PRO A 325 -21.38 -25.32 -13.01
N GLN A 326 -21.46 -26.53 -13.57
CA GLN A 326 -21.56 -26.77 -15.02
C GLN A 326 -22.80 -26.12 -15.64
#